data_AF-A0A946Z1Z8-F1
#
_entry.id   AF-A0A946Z1Z8-F1
#
_cell.length_a   1.000
_cell.length_b   1.000
_cell.length_c   1.000
_cell.angle_alpha   90.00
_cell.angle_beta   90.00
_cell.angle_gamma   90.00
#
_symmetry.space_group_name_H-M   'P 1'
#
loop_
_entity.id
_entity.type
_entity.pdbx_description
1 polymer ?
#
loop_
_entity_poly.entity_id
_entity_poly.type
_entity_poly.pdbx_seq_one_letter_code
_entity_poly.pdbx_strand_id
1 'polypeptide(L)'
;MDDMTADQAKEMEFTASRRGFDTAEVLAFQAEAAAALRHLEATVDRLTAELAESREGEEAVRRTYAAAVREKDEIVSEAKVSADAAGEAARQEAADIVTAAHAEATAILEESLRRSNDAAAEVAADKAKLIKNYNRVRTATNDLYRRLQAVAGNSLDDLAVISGLIELEDGAAEDLGELETPSTLSDVVIEPDEEVEDPEAVDPELDRKTTRYERRLGGLKQRLRDAKES
;
A
#
# COMPACT_ATOMS: atom_id res chain seq x y z
N MET A 1 21.34 -74.33 -18.24
CA MET A 1 20.73 -75.30 -19.15
C MET A 1 20.20 -74.46 -20.28
N ASP A 2 20.68 -74.69 -21.50
CA ASP A 2 20.09 -74.04 -22.66
C ASP A 2 18.74 -74.70 -22.93
N ASP A 3 17.69 -73.89 -23.04
CA ASP A 3 16.35 -74.38 -23.33
C ASP A 3 16.28 -74.84 -24.81
N MET A 4 15.51 -75.90 -25.05
CA MET A 4 15.40 -76.53 -26.36
C MET A 4 14.55 -75.68 -27.32
N THR A 5 15.08 -75.36 -28.50
CA THR A 5 14.36 -74.59 -29.52
C THR A 5 13.38 -75.45 -30.32
N ALA A 6 12.43 -74.82 -30.99
CA ALA A 6 11.50 -75.53 -31.85
C ALA A 6 12.16 -76.37 -32.97
N ASP A 7 13.29 -75.91 -33.50
CA ASP A 7 14.02 -76.63 -34.53
C ASP A 7 14.82 -77.80 -33.93
N GLN A 8 15.41 -77.62 -32.74
CA GLN A 8 16.04 -78.72 -32.00
C GLN A 8 15.04 -79.83 -31.63
N ALA A 9 13.82 -79.47 -31.23
CA ALA A 9 12.76 -80.45 -30.93
C ALA A 9 12.33 -81.27 -32.16
N LYS A 10 12.40 -80.67 -33.35
CA LYS A 10 12.03 -81.29 -34.63
C LYS A 10 13.14 -82.18 -35.21
N GLU A 11 14.41 -81.81 -34.99
CA GLU A 11 15.59 -82.53 -35.48
C GLU A 11 16.05 -83.65 -34.52
N MET A 12 15.37 -83.80 -33.38
CA MET A 12 15.74 -84.76 -32.35
C MET A 12 15.45 -86.21 -32.82
N GLU A 13 16.50 -87.01 -32.96
CA GLU A 13 16.41 -88.42 -33.35
C GLU A 13 16.37 -89.34 -32.13
N PHE A 14 15.51 -90.38 -32.18
CA PHE A 14 15.40 -91.39 -31.12
C PHE A 14 15.89 -92.75 -31.58
N THR A 15 16.62 -93.46 -30.72
CA THR A 15 17.08 -94.83 -31.01
C THR A 15 15.94 -95.83 -30.91
N ALA A 16 15.73 -96.66 -31.93
CA ALA A 16 14.68 -97.69 -31.92
C ALA A 16 14.96 -98.81 -30.90
N SER A 17 13.91 -99.30 -30.24
CA SER A 17 13.97 -100.34 -29.21
C SER A 17 12.96 -101.46 -29.49
N ARG A 18 13.27 -102.69 -29.04
CA ARG A 18 12.45 -103.91 -29.26
C ARG A 18 11.06 -103.84 -28.59
N ARG A 19 10.82 -102.89 -27.69
CA ARG A 19 9.53 -102.52 -27.08
C ARG A 19 9.41 -100.99 -26.99
N GLY A 20 9.75 -100.28 -28.07
CA GLY A 20 9.71 -98.81 -28.12
C GLY A 20 8.30 -98.24 -28.30
N PHE A 21 8.21 -96.91 -28.22
CA PHE A 21 7.02 -96.14 -28.59
C PHE A 21 6.75 -96.24 -30.10
N ASP A 22 5.49 -96.04 -30.52
CA ASP A 22 5.15 -95.96 -31.94
C ASP A 22 5.83 -94.74 -32.57
N THR A 23 6.69 -94.99 -33.55
CA THR A 23 7.41 -93.94 -34.27
C THR A 23 6.49 -92.92 -34.94
N ALA A 24 5.32 -93.32 -35.42
CA ALA A 24 4.38 -92.41 -36.06
C ALA A 24 3.76 -91.45 -35.05
N GLU A 25 3.38 -91.94 -33.87
CA GLU A 25 2.85 -91.12 -32.78
C GLU A 25 3.93 -90.17 -32.22
N VAL A 26 5.17 -90.65 -32.05
CA VAL A 26 6.28 -89.81 -31.58
C VAL A 26 6.59 -88.69 -32.56
N LEU A 27 6.64 -88.97 -33.86
CA LEU A 27 6.89 -87.94 -34.88
C LEU A 27 5.75 -86.92 -34.96
N ALA A 28 4.49 -87.36 -34.84
CA ALA A 28 3.34 -86.46 -34.79
C ALA A 28 3.39 -85.54 -33.55
N PHE A 29 3.73 -86.11 -32.38
CA PHE A 29 3.90 -85.35 -31.15
C PHE A 29 5.08 -84.37 -31.24
N GLN A 30 6.23 -84.76 -31.81
CA GLN A 30 7.36 -83.86 -32.03
C GLN A 30 6.99 -82.70 -32.95
N ALA A 31 6.22 -82.96 -34.02
CA ALA A 31 5.76 -81.91 -34.91
C ALA A 31 4.81 -80.92 -34.20
N GLU A 32 3.90 -81.41 -33.36
CA GLU A 32 3.01 -80.58 -32.55
C GLU A 32 3.78 -79.78 -31.50
N ALA A 33 4.72 -80.40 -30.78
CA ALA A 33 5.57 -79.74 -29.80
C ALA A 33 6.46 -78.66 -30.44
N ALA A 34 7.05 -78.94 -31.60
CA ALA A 34 7.82 -77.96 -32.35
C ALA A 34 6.95 -76.78 -32.83
N ALA A 35 5.70 -77.03 -33.26
CA ALA A 35 4.77 -75.96 -33.62
C ALA A 35 4.37 -75.10 -32.42
N ALA A 36 4.11 -75.73 -31.26
CA ALA A 36 3.81 -75.05 -30.02
C ALA A 36 5.00 -74.19 -29.54
N LEU A 37 6.23 -74.70 -29.63
CA LEU A 37 7.44 -73.95 -29.30
C LEU A 37 7.62 -72.72 -30.20
N ARG A 38 7.42 -72.83 -31.52
CA ARG A 38 7.48 -71.66 -32.43
C ARG A 38 6.44 -70.60 -32.06
N HIS A 39 5.22 -71.04 -31.75
CA HIS A 39 4.16 -70.13 -31.34
C HIS A 39 4.50 -69.42 -30.02
N LEU A 40 5.09 -70.15 -29.07
CA LEU A 40 5.54 -69.59 -27.81
C LEU A 40 6.68 -68.58 -28.01
N GLU A 41 7.71 -68.94 -28.79
CA GLU A 41 8.83 -68.07 -29.16
C GLU A 41 8.31 -66.77 -29.81
N ALA A 42 7.44 -66.88 -30.82
CA ALA A 42 6.84 -65.71 -31.47
C ALA A 42 5.99 -64.85 -30.50
N THR A 43 5.32 -65.48 -29.53
CA THR A 43 4.54 -64.74 -28.52
C THR A 43 5.47 -64.01 -27.54
N VAL A 44 6.56 -64.65 -27.10
CA VAL A 44 7.57 -64.05 -26.23
C VAL A 44 8.23 -62.88 -26.94
N ASP A 45 8.62 -63.02 -28.20
CA ASP A 45 9.21 -61.95 -29.00
C ASP A 45 8.26 -60.76 -29.13
N ARG A 46 6.98 -61.02 -29.46
CA ARG A 46 5.95 -59.98 -29.54
C ARG A 46 5.77 -59.26 -28.20
N LEU A 47 5.61 -60.00 -27.10
CA LEU A 47 5.43 -59.40 -25.77
C LEU A 47 6.67 -58.63 -25.31
N THR A 48 7.86 -59.08 -25.69
CA THR A 48 9.11 -58.39 -25.37
C THR A 48 9.23 -57.08 -26.14
N ALA A 49 8.81 -57.06 -27.41
CA ALA A 49 8.72 -55.85 -28.21
C ALA A 49 7.68 -54.86 -27.65
N GLU A 50 6.47 -55.34 -27.32
CA GLU A 50 5.40 -54.52 -26.70
C GLU A 50 5.85 -53.95 -25.35
N LEU A 51 6.57 -54.73 -24.53
CA LEU A 51 7.11 -54.26 -23.26
C LEU A 51 8.19 -53.18 -23.45
N ALA A 52 9.05 -53.33 -24.46
CA ALA A 52 10.06 -52.33 -24.80
C ALA A 52 9.42 -51.00 -25.23
N GLU A 53 8.40 -51.07 -26.10
CA GLU A 53 7.65 -49.90 -26.56
C GLU A 53 6.91 -49.22 -25.39
N SER A 54 6.26 -50.00 -24.53
CA SER A 54 5.58 -49.47 -23.34
C SER A 54 6.55 -48.75 -22.39
N ARG A 55 7.75 -49.31 -22.18
CA ARG A 55 8.78 -48.67 -21.34
C ARG A 55 9.29 -47.36 -21.94
N GLU A 56 9.52 -47.33 -23.24
CA GLU A 56 9.92 -46.09 -23.92
C GLU A 56 8.84 -45.01 -23.81
N GLY A 57 7.55 -45.40 -23.95
CA GLY A 57 6.41 -44.52 -23.72
C GLY A 57 6.37 -43.95 -22.30
N GLU A 58 6.55 -44.79 -21.28
CA GLU A 58 6.62 -44.34 -19.88
C GLU A 58 7.80 -43.38 -19.64
N GLU A 59 8.98 -43.66 -20.20
CA GLU A 59 10.15 -42.80 -20.08
C GLU A 59 9.95 -41.44 -20.77
N ALA A 60 9.29 -41.43 -21.93
CA ALA A 60 8.91 -40.20 -22.62
C ALA A 60 7.96 -39.36 -21.74
N VAL A 61 6.91 -39.97 -21.16
CA VAL A 61 5.98 -39.28 -20.26
C VAL A 61 6.70 -38.74 -19.03
N ARG A 62 7.58 -39.52 -18.40
CA ARG A 62 8.36 -39.07 -17.22
C ARG A 62 9.25 -37.88 -17.56
N ARG A 63 9.91 -37.89 -18.72
CA ARG A 63 10.75 -36.77 -19.19
C ARG A 63 9.92 -35.51 -19.42
N THR A 64 8.79 -35.62 -20.10
CA THR A 64 7.88 -34.49 -20.36
C THR A 64 7.33 -33.92 -19.05
N TYR A 65 6.91 -34.78 -18.12
CA TYR A 65 6.43 -34.34 -16.81
C TYR A 65 7.53 -33.60 -16.02
N ALA A 66 8.75 -34.13 -15.99
CA ALA A 66 9.86 -33.48 -15.32
C ALA A 66 10.21 -32.10 -15.93
N ALA A 67 10.12 -31.96 -17.25
CA ALA A 67 10.31 -30.68 -17.93
C ALA A 67 9.20 -29.69 -17.54
N ALA A 68 7.93 -30.12 -17.59
CA ALA A 68 6.79 -29.29 -17.22
C ALA A 68 6.83 -28.83 -15.75
N VAL A 69 7.29 -29.69 -14.83
CA VAL A 69 7.47 -29.31 -13.41
C VAL A 69 8.56 -28.24 -13.27
N ARG A 70 9.70 -28.39 -13.95
CA ARG A 70 10.78 -27.39 -13.90
C ARG A 70 10.34 -26.04 -14.46
N GLU A 71 9.67 -26.05 -15.61
CA GLU A 71 9.15 -24.83 -16.24
C GLU A 71 8.12 -24.14 -15.34
N LYS A 72 7.22 -24.91 -14.73
CA LYS A 72 6.28 -24.38 -13.73
C LYS A 72 7.01 -23.73 -12.55
N ASP A 73 8.02 -24.39 -11.99
CA ASP A 73 8.75 -23.87 -10.83
C ASP A 73 9.54 -22.60 -11.19
N GLU A 74 10.08 -22.52 -12.41
CA GLU A 74 10.73 -21.32 -12.96
C GLU A 74 9.74 -20.16 -13.08
N ILE A 75 8.58 -20.37 -13.73
CA ILE A 75 7.53 -19.35 -13.86
C ILE A 75 7.05 -18.87 -12.49
N VAL A 76 6.82 -19.78 -11.54
CA VAL A 76 6.40 -19.42 -10.18
C VAL A 76 7.49 -18.63 -9.46
N SER A 77 8.76 -18.98 -9.65
CA SER A 77 9.88 -18.25 -9.06
C SER A 77 9.99 -16.83 -9.63
N GLU A 78 9.91 -16.67 -10.96
CA GLU A 78 9.94 -15.37 -11.63
C GLU A 78 8.76 -14.49 -11.21
N ALA A 79 7.56 -15.05 -11.14
CA ALA A 79 6.36 -14.34 -10.70
C ALA A 79 6.50 -13.83 -9.26
N LYS A 80 7.10 -14.62 -8.36
CA LYS A 80 7.37 -14.20 -6.97
C LYS A 80 8.36 -13.05 -6.92
N VAL A 81 9.49 -13.16 -7.61
CA VAL A 81 10.51 -12.09 -7.64
C VAL A 81 9.93 -10.80 -8.20
N SER A 82 9.12 -10.88 -9.26
CA SER A 82 8.44 -9.72 -9.84
C SER A 82 7.43 -9.09 -8.88
N ALA A 83 6.63 -9.91 -8.19
CA ALA A 83 5.68 -9.44 -7.19
C ALA A 83 6.36 -8.76 -6.00
N ASP A 84 7.46 -9.33 -5.51
CA ASP A 84 8.23 -8.75 -4.40
C ASP A 84 8.87 -7.41 -4.81
N ALA A 85 9.42 -7.31 -6.02
CA ALA A 85 9.97 -6.07 -6.55
C ALA A 85 8.89 -4.98 -6.70
N ALA A 86 7.71 -5.33 -7.21
CA ALA A 86 6.58 -4.40 -7.30
C ALA A 86 6.08 -3.96 -5.91
N GLY A 87 6.03 -4.89 -4.95
CA GLY A 87 5.66 -4.61 -3.57
C GLY A 87 6.62 -3.64 -2.90
N GLU A 88 7.92 -3.82 -3.09
CA GLU A 88 8.94 -2.94 -2.52
C GLU A 88 8.93 -1.55 -3.17
N ALA A 89 8.77 -1.46 -4.50
CA ALA A 89 8.60 -0.19 -5.19
C ALA A 89 7.39 0.59 -4.68
N ALA A 90 6.26 -0.09 -4.46
CA ALA A 90 5.06 0.52 -3.91
C ALA A 90 5.24 1.01 -2.46
N ARG A 91 5.98 0.26 -1.63
CA ARG A 91 6.31 0.71 -0.26
C ARG A 91 7.21 1.94 -0.27
N GLN A 92 8.21 1.96 -1.15
CA GLN A 92 9.09 3.12 -1.30
C GLN A 92 8.31 4.35 -1.77
N GLU A 93 7.45 4.21 -2.79
CA GLU A 93 6.61 5.31 -3.26
C GLU A 93 5.67 5.83 -2.16
N ALA A 94 5.07 4.93 -1.36
CA ALA A 94 4.26 5.32 -0.23
C ALA A 94 5.05 6.09 0.85
N ALA A 95 6.28 5.64 1.16
CA ALA A 95 7.15 6.32 2.11
C ALA A 95 7.56 7.72 1.62
N ASP A 96 7.85 7.85 0.32
CA ASP A 96 8.19 9.12 -0.31
C ASP A 96 7.01 10.11 -0.26
N ILE A 97 5.79 9.64 -0.52
CA ILE A 97 4.56 10.45 -0.42
C ILE A 97 4.34 10.94 1.02
N VAL A 98 4.47 10.06 2.01
CA VAL A 98 4.32 10.45 3.43
C VAL A 98 5.36 11.49 3.82
N THR A 99 6.61 11.29 3.40
CA THR A 99 7.71 12.23 3.68
C THR A 99 7.45 13.59 3.03
N ALA A 100 7.01 13.60 1.77
CA ALA A 100 6.68 14.83 1.04
C ALA A 100 5.49 15.57 1.69
N ALA A 101 4.43 14.84 2.07
CA ALA A 101 3.28 15.43 2.75
C ALA A 101 3.66 16.02 4.12
N HIS A 102 4.51 15.35 4.89
CA HIS A 102 5.00 15.88 6.16
C HIS A 102 5.86 17.14 5.97
N ALA A 103 6.71 17.17 4.96
CA ALA A 103 7.52 18.34 4.63
C ALA A 103 6.64 19.53 4.22
N GLU A 104 5.61 19.31 3.39
CA GLU A 104 4.64 20.33 3.01
C GLU A 104 3.83 20.84 4.21
N ALA A 105 3.35 19.94 5.07
CA ALA A 105 2.63 20.32 6.30
C ALA A 105 3.49 21.17 7.23
N THR A 106 4.77 20.83 7.37
CA THR A 106 5.72 21.61 8.18
C THR A 106 5.95 22.99 7.59
N ALA A 107 6.15 23.08 6.26
CA ALA A 107 6.32 24.36 5.58
C ALA A 107 5.09 25.28 5.73
N ILE A 108 3.88 24.71 5.61
CA ILE A 108 2.63 25.44 5.84
C ILE A 108 2.52 25.95 7.28
N LEU A 109 2.89 25.11 8.26
CA LEU A 109 2.85 25.48 9.66
C LEU A 109 3.85 26.60 9.98
N GLU A 110 5.08 26.50 9.46
CA GLU A 110 6.10 27.55 9.59
C GLU A 110 5.64 28.88 8.97
N GLU A 111 5.04 28.83 7.78
CA GLU A 111 4.50 30.02 7.14
C GLU A 111 3.34 30.64 7.92
N SER A 112 2.42 29.80 8.42
CA SER A 112 1.30 30.23 9.26
C SER A 112 1.78 30.92 10.55
N LEU A 113 2.76 30.31 11.23
CA LEU A 113 3.36 30.88 12.44
C LEU A 113 4.03 32.23 12.15
N ARG A 114 4.74 32.33 11.03
CA ARG A 114 5.37 33.59 10.62
C ARG A 114 4.32 34.69 10.39
N ARG A 115 3.27 34.40 9.63
CA ARG A 115 2.18 35.37 9.37
C ARG A 115 1.47 35.78 10.66
N SER A 116 1.27 34.84 11.59
CA SER A 116 0.68 35.13 12.91
C SER A 116 1.56 36.09 13.72
N ASN A 117 2.88 35.85 13.74
CA ASN A 117 3.83 36.74 14.42
C ASN A 117 3.90 38.12 13.78
N ASP A 118 3.93 38.20 12.45
CA ASP A 118 3.92 39.47 11.71
C ASP A 118 2.64 40.27 12.04
N ALA A 119 1.47 39.62 12.05
CA ALA A 119 0.20 40.24 12.43
C ALA A 119 0.19 40.69 13.90
N ALA A 120 0.72 39.89 14.82
CA ALA A 120 0.83 40.27 16.23
C ALA A 120 1.73 41.51 16.43
N ALA A 121 2.81 41.61 15.66
CA ALA A 121 3.70 42.77 15.66
C ALA A 121 2.99 44.04 15.14
N GLU A 122 2.19 43.92 14.08
CA GLU A 122 1.38 45.04 13.56
C GLU A 122 0.34 45.51 14.59
N VAL A 123 -0.39 44.57 15.21
CA VAL A 123 -1.36 44.89 16.26
C VAL A 123 -0.68 45.60 17.44
N ALA A 124 0.49 45.13 17.87
CA ALA A 124 1.27 45.77 18.94
C ALA A 124 1.69 47.19 18.55
N ALA A 125 2.12 47.41 17.31
CA ALA A 125 2.50 48.72 16.81
C ALA A 125 1.31 49.69 16.76
N ASP A 126 0.14 49.22 16.33
CA ASP A 126 -1.09 50.02 16.29
C ASP A 126 -1.62 50.32 17.68
N LYS A 127 -1.55 49.37 18.61
CA LYS A 127 -1.83 49.61 20.04
C LYS A 127 -0.92 50.70 20.60
N ALA A 128 0.38 50.67 20.30
CA ALA A 128 1.32 51.70 20.74
C ALA A 128 0.98 53.09 20.17
N LYS A 129 0.58 53.18 18.89
CA LYS A 129 0.10 54.44 18.29
C LYS A 129 -1.17 54.95 18.98
N LEU A 130 -2.12 54.06 19.27
CA LEU A 130 -3.36 54.41 19.95
C LEU A 130 -3.09 54.97 21.35
N ILE A 131 -2.25 54.30 22.14
CA ILE A 131 -1.82 54.76 23.47
C ILE A 131 -1.16 56.15 23.38
N LYS A 132 -0.27 56.37 22.40
CA LYS A 132 0.36 57.68 22.19
C LYS A 132 -0.65 58.77 21.86
N ASN A 133 -1.60 58.48 20.97
CA ASN A 133 -2.66 59.42 20.60
C ASN A 133 -3.59 59.73 21.77
N TYR A 134 -4.01 58.70 22.51
CA TYR A 134 -4.81 58.86 23.74
C TYR A 134 -4.09 59.77 24.75
N ASN A 135 -2.81 59.50 25.04
CA ASN A 135 -2.02 60.34 25.95
C ASN A 135 -1.90 61.79 25.47
N ARG A 136 -1.77 62.01 24.16
CA ARG A 136 -1.75 63.35 23.56
C ARG A 136 -3.08 64.08 23.75
N VAL A 137 -4.21 63.41 23.48
CA VAL A 137 -5.55 63.96 23.71
C VAL A 137 -5.75 64.26 25.18
N ARG A 138 -5.46 63.31 26.08
CA ARG A 138 -5.54 63.48 27.53
C ARG A 138 -4.74 64.70 28.01
N THR A 139 -3.52 64.87 27.52
CA THR A 139 -2.67 66.02 27.87
C THR A 139 -3.27 67.34 27.37
N ALA A 140 -3.80 67.36 26.14
CA ALA A 140 -4.45 68.54 25.58
C ALA A 140 -5.74 68.90 26.33
N THR A 141 -6.55 67.91 26.71
CA THR A 141 -7.75 68.10 27.52
C THR A 141 -7.40 68.64 28.92
N ASN A 142 -6.37 68.09 29.56
CA ASN A 142 -5.90 68.58 30.87
C ASN A 142 -5.35 70.02 30.78
N ASP A 143 -4.65 70.38 29.71
CA ASP A 143 -4.19 71.76 29.48
C ASP A 143 -5.37 72.71 29.26
N LEU A 144 -6.37 72.29 28.46
CA LEU A 144 -7.60 73.05 28.27
C LEU A 144 -8.34 73.26 29.60
N TYR A 145 -8.47 72.22 30.41
CA TYR A 145 -9.10 72.28 31.73
C TYR A 145 -8.37 73.25 32.65
N ARG A 146 -7.04 73.21 32.71
CA ARG A 146 -6.23 74.19 33.48
C ARG A 146 -6.43 75.62 32.99
N ARG A 147 -6.49 75.84 31.67
CA ARG A 147 -6.76 77.16 31.10
C ARG A 147 -8.17 77.64 31.44
N LEU A 148 -9.17 76.77 31.36
CA LEU A 148 -10.55 77.09 31.76
C LEU A 148 -10.63 77.41 33.26
N GLN A 149 -9.95 76.65 34.12
CA GLN A 149 -9.83 76.96 35.54
C GLN A 149 -9.12 78.29 35.80
N ALA A 150 -8.09 78.65 35.04
CA ALA A 150 -7.44 79.96 35.17
C ALA A 150 -8.34 81.12 34.71
N VAL A 151 -9.16 80.90 33.68
CA VAL A 151 -10.16 81.87 33.22
C VAL A 151 -11.26 82.03 34.25
N ALA A 152 -11.80 80.93 34.77
CA ALA A 152 -12.92 80.98 35.72
C ALA A 152 -12.49 81.14 37.19
N GLY A 153 -11.21 80.99 37.52
CA GLY A 153 -10.61 81.52 38.75
C GLY A 153 -10.62 83.05 38.81
N ASN A 154 -10.84 83.74 37.68
CA ASN A 154 -11.17 85.16 37.61
C ASN A 154 -12.69 85.44 37.61
N SER A 155 -13.54 84.41 37.64
CA SER A 155 -15.02 84.51 37.70
C SER A 155 -15.57 83.39 38.59
N LEU A 156 -15.36 83.54 39.91
CA LEU A 156 -15.52 82.51 40.94
C LEU A 156 -16.93 81.93 41.12
N ASP A 157 -17.96 82.42 40.42
CA ASP A 157 -19.35 82.00 40.65
C ASP A 157 -19.87 80.91 39.69
N ASP A 158 -19.24 80.66 38.53
CA ASP A 158 -19.82 79.78 37.48
C ASP A 158 -19.24 78.35 37.40
N LEU A 159 -18.22 78.00 38.19
CA LEU A 159 -17.43 76.76 38.00
C LEU A 159 -17.83 75.55 38.86
N ALA A 160 -18.69 75.72 39.87
CA ALA A 160 -19.03 74.65 40.82
C ALA A 160 -19.77 73.45 40.18
N VAL A 161 -20.29 73.61 38.97
CA VAL A 161 -21.10 72.59 38.28
C VAL A 161 -20.23 71.59 37.48
N ILE A 162 -18.99 71.94 37.11
CA ILE A 162 -18.18 71.10 36.20
C ILE A 162 -17.28 70.09 36.94
N SER A 163 -16.83 70.39 38.16
CA SER A 163 -15.95 69.47 38.91
C SER A 163 -16.64 68.17 39.34
N GLY A 164 -17.96 68.15 39.47
CA GLY A 164 -18.72 66.96 39.89
C GLY A 164 -18.88 65.86 38.84
N LEU A 165 -18.50 66.10 37.58
CA LEU A 165 -18.60 65.10 36.50
C LEU A 165 -17.30 64.32 36.23
N ILE A 166 -16.17 64.74 36.82
CA ILE A 166 -14.84 64.21 36.50
C ILE A 166 -14.44 63.03 37.41
N GLU A 167 -14.97 62.95 38.64
CA GLU A 167 -14.66 61.84 39.57
C GLU A 167 -15.20 60.47 39.14
N LEU A 168 -16.06 60.41 38.11
CA LEU A 168 -16.59 59.15 37.56
C LEU A 168 -15.72 58.52 36.46
N GLU A 169 -14.72 59.23 35.92
CA GLU A 169 -13.95 58.77 34.75
C GLU A 169 -12.56 58.20 35.08
N ASP A 170 -11.95 58.57 36.22
CA ASP A 170 -10.63 58.04 36.63
C ASP A 170 -10.68 56.54 36.98
N GLY A 171 -11.85 56.00 37.35
CA GLY A 171 -12.03 54.56 37.64
C GLY A 171 -11.96 53.66 36.40
N ALA A 172 -12.15 54.18 35.19
CA ALA A 172 -12.12 53.39 33.96
C ALA A 172 -10.70 53.26 33.35
N ALA A 173 -9.73 54.02 33.86
CA ALA A 173 -8.37 54.04 33.35
C ALA A 173 -7.44 52.97 33.96
N GLU A 174 -7.78 52.44 35.15
CA GLU A 174 -6.99 51.38 35.81
C GLU A 174 -7.19 49.99 35.16
N ASP A 175 -8.36 49.74 34.57
CA ASP A 175 -8.73 48.42 34.01
C ASP A 175 -8.03 48.05 32.68
N LEU A 176 -7.32 49.00 32.06
CA LEU A 176 -6.57 48.76 30.81
C LEU A 176 -5.10 48.39 31.05
N GLY A 177 -4.63 48.41 32.30
CA GLY A 177 -3.26 48.10 32.70
C GLY A 177 -2.96 46.62 32.92
N GLU A 178 -3.98 45.80 33.23
CA GLU A 178 -3.85 44.38 33.55
C GLU A 178 -4.52 43.50 32.47
N LEU A 179 -3.94 43.46 31.28
CA LEU A 179 -4.23 42.38 30.33
C LEU A 179 -2.94 41.60 30.12
N GLU A 180 -2.93 40.46 30.82
CA GLU A 180 -1.90 39.45 30.93
C GLU A 180 -1.17 39.18 29.61
N THR A 181 0.14 38.97 29.71
CA THR A 181 0.98 38.43 28.63
C THR A 181 0.36 37.14 28.08
N PRO A 182 0.37 36.90 26.75
CA PRO A 182 -0.19 35.68 26.20
C PRO A 182 0.57 34.48 26.79
N SER A 183 -0.16 33.70 27.59
CA SER A 183 0.20 32.37 28.03
C SER A 183 0.60 31.54 26.81
N THR A 184 1.73 30.86 26.92
CA THR A 184 2.22 29.88 25.97
C THR A 184 1.14 28.82 25.73
N LEU A 185 0.69 28.67 24.48
CA LEU A 185 -0.12 27.54 24.02
C LEU A 185 0.70 26.25 24.10
N SER A 186 0.80 25.68 25.30
CA SER A 186 1.15 24.27 25.52
C SER A 186 0.01 23.65 26.32
N ASP A 187 -0.99 23.15 25.60
CA ASP A 187 -1.87 22.03 25.94
C ASP A 187 -3.15 22.15 25.12
N VAL A 188 -3.04 21.79 23.83
CA VAL A 188 -4.21 21.36 23.07
C VAL A 188 -4.44 19.90 23.45
N VAL A 189 -5.18 19.68 24.52
CA VAL A 189 -5.82 18.39 24.79
C VAL A 189 -6.96 18.27 23.79
N ILE A 190 -6.78 17.40 22.79
CA ILE A 190 -7.86 17.00 21.88
C ILE A 190 -8.63 15.89 22.59
N GLU A 191 -9.74 16.24 23.24
CA GLU A 191 -10.78 15.26 23.55
C GLU A 191 -11.61 15.03 22.27
N PRO A 192 -11.87 13.77 21.88
CA PRO A 192 -12.70 13.47 20.72
C PRO A 192 -14.15 13.39 21.19
N ASP A 193 -14.94 14.44 20.96
CA ASP A 193 -16.39 14.34 21.07
C ASP A 193 -17.02 14.29 19.68
N GLU A 194 -17.78 13.21 19.51
CA GLU A 194 -18.71 12.94 18.43
C GLU A 194 -19.74 14.06 18.34
N GLU A 195 -19.86 14.66 17.16
CA GLU A 195 -21.14 14.89 16.48
C GLU A 195 -20.83 15.31 15.04
N VAL A 196 -21.01 14.36 14.13
CA VAL A 196 -20.87 14.57 12.68
C VAL A 196 -22.14 15.31 12.22
N GLU A 197 -22.08 16.63 12.16
CA GLU A 197 -22.98 17.42 11.33
C GLU A 197 -22.54 17.29 9.86
N ASP A 198 -23.52 17.00 8.99
CA ASP A 198 -23.40 16.85 7.53
C ASP A 198 -22.57 17.96 6.88
N PRO A 199 -21.42 17.67 6.24
CA PRO A 199 -20.74 18.65 5.41
C PRO A 199 -21.22 18.54 3.96
N GLU A 200 -22.41 19.06 3.65
CA GLU A 200 -22.75 19.46 2.28
C GLU A 200 -22.09 20.82 1.93
N ALA A 201 -20.76 20.81 1.88
CA ALA A 201 -19.97 21.82 1.19
C ALA A 201 -18.56 21.26 0.93
N VAL A 202 -18.48 20.26 0.04
CA VAL A 202 -17.19 19.75 -0.42
C VAL A 202 -16.48 20.86 -1.19
N ASP A 203 -15.35 21.30 -0.67
CA ASP A 203 -14.44 22.24 -1.32
C ASP A 203 -14.11 21.76 -2.76
N PRO A 204 -14.37 22.57 -3.80
CA PRO A 204 -14.15 22.18 -5.19
C PRO A 204 -12.69 21.88 -5.53
N GLU A 205 -11.71 22.26 -4.70
CA GLU A 205 -10.32 21.81 -4.86
C GLU A 205 -10.09 20.38 -4.36
N LEU A 206 -10.80 19.96 -3.32
CA LEU A 206 -10.77 18.58 -2.81
C LEU A 206 -11.39 17.62 -3.82
N ASP A 207 -12.49 18.01 -4.46
CA ASP A 207 -13.16 17.25 -5.51
C ASP A 207 -12.27 17.03 -6.77
N ARG A 208 -11.43 18.02 -7.10
CA ARG A 208 -10.44 17.90 -8.19
C ARG A 208 -9.28 16.96 -7.85
N LYS A 209 -8.87 16.92 -6.57
CA LYS A 209 -7.80 16.01 -6.12
C LYS A 209 -8.32 14.57 -6.03
N THR A 210 -9.52 14.33 -5.51
CA THR A 210 -10.16 13.00 -5.47
C THR A 210 -10.38 12.44 -6.87
N THR A 211 -10.90 13.23 -7.83
CA THR A 211 -11.04 12.77 -9.23
C THR A 211 -9.71 12.42 -9.91
N ARG A 212 -8.58 13.03 -9.48
CA ARG A 212 -7.25 12.69 -9.98
C ARG A 212 -6.75 11.36 -9.42
N TYR A 213 -7.03 11.08 -8.14
CA TYR A 213 -6.73 9.81 -7.50
C TYR A 213 -7.58 8.66 -8.05
N GLU A 214 -8.87 8.89 -8.27
CA GLU A 214 -9.76 7.88 -8.86
C GLU A 214 -9.36 7.51 -10.29
N ARG A 215 -8.93 8.48 -11.11
CA ARG A 215 -8.38 8.19 -12.44
C ARG A 215 -7.10 7.38 -12.40
N ARG A 216 -6.21 7.65 -11.44
CA ARG A 216 -4.98 6.86 -11.25
C ARG A 216 -5.29 5.43 -10.78
N LEU A 217 -6.21 5.27 -9.83
CA LEU A 217 -6.67 3.97 -9.35
C LEU A 217 -7.38 3.16 -10.45
N GLY A 218 -8.20 3.81 -11.27
CA GLY A 218 -8.85 3.18 -12.43
C GLY A 218 -7.83 2.66 -13.44
N GLY A 219 -6.81 3.45 -13.76
CA GLY A 219 -5.70 3.02 -14.65
C GLY A 219 -4.89 1.86 -14.08
N LEU A 220 -4.65 1.86 -12.76
CA LEU A 220 -3.95 0.78 -12.06
C LEU A 220 -4.77 -0.53 -12.08
N LYS A 221 -6.08 -0.45 -11.83
CA LYS A 221 -6.99 -1.62 -11.91
C LYS A 221 -7.06 -2.22 -13.31
N GLN A 222 -7.04 -1.38 -14.35
CA GLN A 222 -7.04 -1.86 -15.73
C GLN A 222 -5.74 -2.59 -16.07
N ARG A 223 -4.58 -2.02 -15.73
CA ARG A 223 -3.27 -2.69 -15.93
C ARG A 223 -3.18 -4.02 -15.20
N LEU A 224 -3.75 -4.11 -14.00
CA LEU A 224 -3.78 -5.34 -13.20
C LEU A 224 -4.73 -6.40 -13.79
N ARG A 225 -5.76 -5.98 -14.53
CA ARG A 225 -6.64 -6.88 -15.30
C ARG A 225 -5.93 -7.37 -16.56
N ASP A 226 -5.33 -6.47 -17.32
CA ASP A 226 -4.63 -6.80 -18.57
C ASP A 226 -3.45 -7.77 -18.30
N ALA A 227 -2.76 -7.60 -17.17
CA ALA A 227 -1.70 -8.51 -16.71
C ALA A 227 -2.19 -9.88 -16.21
N LYS A 228 -3.49 -10.04 -15.91
CA LYS A 228 -4.10 -11.34 -15.56
C LYS A 228 -4.62 -12.11 -16.78
N GLU A 229 -4.84 -11.41 -17.89
CA GLU A 229 -5.39 -11.97 -19.14
C GLU A 229 -4.30 -12.28 -20.18
N SER A 230 -3.04 -11.90 -19.92
CA SER A 230 -1.84 -12.26 -20.70
C SER A 230 -1.08 -13.41 -20.05
#